data_AF-A0A7J2U5Y4-F1
#
_entry.id   AF-A0A7J2U5Y4-F1
#
_cell.length_a   1.000
_cell.length_b   1.000
_cell.length_c   1.000
_cell.angle_alpha   90.00
_cell.angle_beta   90.00
_cell.angle_gamma   90.00
#
_symmetry.space_group_name_H-M   'P 1'
#
loop_
_entity.id
_entity.type
_entity.pdbx_description
1 polymer ?
#
loop_
_entity_poly.entity_id
_entity_poly.type
_entity_poly.pdbx_seq_one_letter_code
_entity_poly.pdbx_strand_id
1 'polypeptide(L)'
;MSFEMSSIRQRITKMLSEIEEPLTAEDIARMFEIDVNEVYEHLEHIAKSIRRMYSGKKALVMVPPRCRKCGYIFKDLEKPKKPSKCPRCKSEWIEPPRFIIKNI
;
A
#
# COMPACT_ATOMS: atom_id res chain seq x y z
N MET A 1 -17.30 -22.50 -8.61
CA MET A 1 -17.82 -21.68 -9.72
C MET A 1 -17.02 -20.38 -9.76
N SER A 2 -16.42 -20.09 -10.92
CA SER A 2 -15.80 -18.82 -11.36
C SER A 2 -14.62 -18.22 -10.58
N PHE A 3 -13.40 -18.64 -10.92
CA PHE A 3 -12.15 -17.91 -10.60
C PHE A 3 -11.31 -17.51 -11.82
N GLU A 4 -11.84 -17.68 -13.03
CA GLU A 4 -11.09 -17.39 -14.26
C GLU A 4 -11.56 -16.06 -14.85
N MET A 5 -10.59 -15.18 -15.12
CA MET A 5 -10.72 -13.79 -15.60
C MET A 5 -10.91 -12.68 -14.54
N SER A 6 -10.28 -12.79 -13.37
CA SER A 6 -10.05 -11.58 -12.54
C SER A 6 -8.78 -10.86 -12.99
N SER A 7 -8.90 -9.57 -13.32
CA SER A 7 -7.74 -8.71 -13.61
C SER A 7 -6.81 -8.65 -12.40
N ILE A 8 -5.52 -8.40 -12.62
CA ILE A 8 -4.53 -8.26 -11.53
C ILE A 8 -4.97 -7.26 -10.45
N ARG A 9 -5.61 -6.16 -10.86
CA ARG A 9 -6.18 -5.16 -9.95
C ARG A 9 -7.25 -5.74 -9.03
N GLN A 10 -8.14 -6.58 -9.55
CA GLN A 10 -9.16 -7.25 -8.74
C GLN A 10 -8.52 -8.23 -7.76
N ARG A 11 -7.49 -8.96 -8.19
CA ARG A 11 -6.72 -9.87 -7.32
C ARG A 11 -6.02 -9.13 -6.19
N ILE A 12 -5.34 -8.01 -6.48
CA ILE A 12 -4.72 -7.14 -5.46
C ILE A 12 -5.78 -6.58 -4.51
N THR A 13 -6.90 -6.08 -5.04
CA THR A 13 -8.00 -5.53 -4.23
C THR A 13 -8.53 -6.55 -3.24
N LYS A 14 -8.76 -7.78 -3.71
CA LYS A 14 -9.24 -8.88 -2.88
C LYS A 14 -8.24 -9.20 -1.78
N MET A 15 -6.97 -9.42 -2.14
CA MET A 15 -5.89 -9.69 -1.18
C MET A 15 -5.84 -8.62 -0.08
N LEU A 16 -5.76 -7.34 -0.46
CA LEU A 16 -5.68 -6.23 0.49
C LEU A 16 -6.91 -6.09 1.39
N SER A 17 -8.05 -6.67 1.01
CA SER A 17 -9.29 -6.66 1.82
C SER A 17 -9.42 -7.86 2.76
N GLU A 18 -8.62 -8.92 2.56
CA GLU A 18 -8.69 -10.18 3.31
C GLU A 18 -7.53 -10.34 4.30
N ILE A 19 -6.41 -9.64 4.09
CA ILE A 19 -5.25 -9.66 5.00
C ILE A 19 -5.51 -8.90 6.31
N GLU A 20 -4.91 -9.39 7.40
CA GLU A 20 -4.93 -8.72 8.72
C GLU A 20 -3.80 -7.68 8.84
N GLU A 21 -2.62 -8.03 8.34
CA GLU A 21 -1.40 -7.22 8.40
C GLU A 21 -1.14 -6.49 7.07
N PRO A 22 -0.68 -5.22 7.11
CA PRO A 22 -0.46 -4.43 5.91
C PRO A 22 0.81 -4.85 5.16
N LEU A 23 0.76 -4.82 3.83
CA LEU A 23 1.85 -5.29 2.95
C LEU A 23 2.59 -4.14 2.29
N THR A 24 3.89 -4.31 2.03
CA THR A 24 4.66 -3.34 1.24
C THR A 24 4.34 -3.45 -0.24
N ALA A 25 4.68 -2.42 -1.03
CA ALA A 25 4.55 -2.51 -2.48
C ALA A 25 5.43 -3.62 -3.06
N GLU A 26 6.61 -3.85 -2.47
CA GLU A 26 7.53 -4.92 -2.82
C GLU A 26 6.96 -6.32 -2.52
N ASP A 27 6.23 -6.49 -1.42
CA ASP A 27 5.56 -7.76 -1.09
C ASP A 27 4.47 -8.06 -2.13
N ILE A 28 3.66 -7.06 -2.48
CA ILE A 28 2.60 -7.19 -3.49
C ILE A 28 3.21 -7.50 -4.86
N ALA A 29 4.26 -6.78 -5.27
CA ALA A 29 4.97 -7.01 -6.52
C ALA A 29 5.47 -8.45 -6.64
N ARG A 30 6.10 -8.96 -5.57
CA ARG A 30 6.59 -10.34 -5.52
C ARG A 30 5.46 -11.36 -5.59
N MET A 31 4.33 -11.13 -4.90
CA MET A 31 3.20 -12.06 -4.88
C MET A 31 2.47 -12.17 -6.22
N PHE A 32 2.46 -11.10 -7.01
CA PHE A 32 1.76 -11.05 -8.30
C PHE A 32 2.70 -11.04 -9.51
N GLU A 33 4.02 -11.17 -9.28
CA GLU A 33 5.07 -11.21 -10.31
C GLU A 33 5.03 -10.01 -11.27
N ILE A 34 4.84 -8.80 -10.71
CA ILE A 34 4.82 -7.53 -11.45
C ILE A 34 5.83 -6.52 -10.92
N ASP A 35 6.05 -5.44 -11.66
CA ASP A 35 6.93 -4.37 -11.20
C ASP A 35 6.32 -3.57 -10.04
N VAL A 36 7.18 -3.07 -9.16
CA VAL A 36 6.76 -2.24 -8.02
C VAL A 36 6.08 -0.95 -8.47
N ASN A 37 6.46 -0.38 -9.64
CA ASN A 37 5.77 0.79 -10.17
C ASN A 37 4.35 0.45 -10.65
N GLU A 38 4.14 -0.72 -11.26
CA GLU A 38 2.80 -1.19 -11.64
C GLU A 38 1.90 -1.39 -10.40
N VAL A 39 2.47 -1.87 -9.28
CA VAL A 39 1.76 -1.93 -8.01
C VAL A 39 1.26 -0.55 -7.59
N TYR A 40 2.10 0.48 -7.63
CA TYR A 40 1.68 1.83 -7.26
C TYR A 40 0.55 2.36 -8.15
N GLU A 41 0.62 2.13 -9.46
CA GLU A 41 -0.46 2.49 -10.38
C GLU A 41 -1.77 1.76 -10.02
N HIS A 42 -1.70 0.45 -9.76
CA HIS A 42 -2.85 -0.33 -9.33
C HIS A 42 -3.44 0.18 -8.02
N LEU A 43 -2.61 0.48 -7.01
CA LEU A 43 -3.04 1.01 -5.73
C LEU A 43 -3.80 2.33 -5.88
N GLU A 44 -3.37 3.23 -6.78
CA GLU A 44 -4.08 4.49 -7.04
C GLU A 44 -5.50 4.25 -7.58
N HIS A 45 -5.63 3.33 -8.54
CA HIS A 45 -6.94 2.94 -9.08
C HIS A 45 -7.81 2.26 -8.03
N ILE A 46 -7.23 1.39 -7.20
CA ILE A 46 -7.93 0.67 -6.14
C ILE A 46 -8.47 1.64 -5.09
N ALA A 47 -7.68 2.64 -4.68
CA ALA A 47 -8.12 3.65 -3.72
C ALA A 47 -9.40 4.36 -4.18
N LYS A 48 -9.44 4.80 -5.44
CA LYS A 48 -10.61 5.46 -6.06
C LYS A 48 -11.80 4.50 -6.15
N SER A 49 -11.55 3.25 -6.54
CA SER A 49 -12.58 2.23 -6.74
C SER A 49 -13.23 1.80 -5.42
N ILE A 50 -12.44 1.44 -4.41
CA ILE A 50 -12.93 0.99 -3.09
C ILE A 50 -13.81 2.06 -2.43
N ARG A 51 -13.37 3.32 -2.47
CA ARG A 51 -14.13 4.42 -1.88
C ARG A 51 -15.51 4.57 -2.54
N ARG A 52 -15.60 4.38 -3.86
CA ARG A 52 -16.87 4.41 -4.60
C ARG A 52 -17.73 3.18 -4.33
N MET A 53 -17.17 1.98 -4.45
CA MET A 53 -17.90 0.71 -4.29
C MET A 53 -18.53 0.56 -2.91
N TYR A 54 -17.82 0.98 -1.85
CA TYR A 54 -18.30 0.87 -0.48
C TYR A 54 -18.97 2.14 0.03
N SER A 55 -19.31 3.10 -0.83
CA SER A 55 -19.93 4.38 -0.45
C SER A 55 -19.17 5.09 0.69
N GLY A 56 -17.83 5.02 0.64
CA GLY A 56 -16.95 5.60 1.66
C GLY A 56 -16.79 4.80 2.95
N LYS A 57 -17.43 3.64 3.13
CA LYS A 57 -17.30 2.81 4.36
C LYS A 57 -15.99 2.02 4.43
N LYS A 58 -15.29 1.88 3.31
CA LYS A 58 -13.96 1.24 3.22
C LYS A 58 -13.01 2.15 2.47
N ALA A 59 -11.74 2.06 2.81
CA ALA A 59 -10.67 2.76 2.12
C ALA A 59 -9.39 1.91 2.04
N LEU A 60 -8.61 2.14 0.99
CA LEU A 60 -7.21 1.74 0.95
C LEU A 60 -6.43 2.69 1.86
N VAL A 61 -5.84 2.15 2.92
CA VAL A 61 -5.07 2.87 3.93
C VAL A 61 -3.59 2.61 3.73
N MET A 62 -2.81 3.68 3.71
CA MET A 62 -1.35 3.61 3.75
C MET A 62 -0.86 3.78 5.20
N VAL A 63 -0.13 2.79 5.69
CA VAL A 63 0.67 2.92 6.90
C VAL A 63 1.96 3.65 6.54
N PRO A 64 2.23 4.83 7.13
CA PRO A 64 3.36 5.66 6.76
C PRO A 64 4.70 4.98 7.07
N PRO A 65 5.75 5.27 6.29
CA PRO A 65 7.13 4.92 6.63
C PRO A 65 7.50 5.37 8.05
N ARG A 66 8.34 4.56 8.70
CA ARG A 66 8.91 4.86 10.02
C ARG A 66 10.42 4.74 9.99
N CYS A 67 11.12 5.71 10.55
CA CYS A 67 12.56 5.59 10.78
C CYS A 67 12.81 4.60 11.92
N ARG A 68 13.55 3.51 11.66
CA ARG A 68 13.91 2.51 12.67
C ARG A 68 14.89 3.04 13.72
N LYS A 69 15.69 4.05 13.37
CA LYS A 69 16.68 4.64 14.30
C LYS A 69 16.07 5.56 15.34
N CYS A 70 15.20 6.50 14.94
CA CYS A 70 14.67 7.54 15.83
C CYS A 70 13.15 7.53 15.99
N GLY A 71 12.43 6.63 15.31
CA GLY A 71 10.98 6.52 15.41
C GLY A 71 10.18 7.55 14.63
N TYR A 72 10.81 8.49 13.91
CA TYR A 72 10.11 9.48 13.10
C TYR A 72 9.13 8.83 12.10
N ILE A 73 7.89 9.30 12.07
CA ILE A 73 6.81 8.83 11.19
C ILE A 73 6.63 9.85 10.06
N PHE A 74 6.69 9.40 8.81
CA PHE A 74 6.57 10.25 7.63
C PHE A 74 5.09 10.39 7.24
N LYS A 75 4.41 11.40 7.79
CA LYS A 75 2.96 11.62 7.59
C LYS A 75 2.64 12.39 6.31
N ASP A 76 3.46 13.36 5.94
CA ASP A 76 3.20 14.30 4.83
C ASP A 76 3.94 13.90 3.55
N LEU A 77 3.76 12.66 3.13
CA LEU A 77 4.37 12.17 1.89
C LEU A 77 3.49 12.53 0.70
N GLU A 78 3.99 13.38 -0.21
CA GLU A 78 3.33 13.68 -1.49
C GLU A 78 3.17 12.44 -2.38
N LYS A 79 4.09 11.46 -2.23
CA LYS A 79 4.07 10.19 -2.95
C LYS A 79 4.19 9.03 -1.96
N PRO A 80 3.49 7.90 -2.17
CA PRO A 80 3.55 6.75 -1.30
C PRO A 80 4.85 5.94 -1.50
N LYS A 81 6.00 6.60 -1.58
CA LYS A 81 7.32 6.00 -1.79
C LYS A 81 8.18 6.16 -0.53
N LYS A 82 9.11 5.23 -0.33
CA LYS A 82 10.05 5.27 0.79
C LYS A 82 11.00 6.48 0.64
N PRO A 83 11.09 7.37 1.64
CA PRO A 83 12.07 8.46 1.62
C PRO A 83 13.49 7.90 1.83
N SER A 84 14.47 8.51 1.17
CA SER A 84 15.86 8.04 1.23
C SER A 84 16.52 8.30 2.59
N LYS A 85 16.22 9.42 3.26
CA LYS A 85 16.86 9.84 4.53
C LYS A 85 15.87 10.41 5.53
N CYS A 86 16.13 10.16 6.82
CA CYS A 86 15.32 10.69 7.90
C CYS A 86 15.65 12.18 8.14
N PRO A 87 14.66 13.09 8.17
CA PRO A 87 14.93 14.51 8.39
C PRO A 87 15.51 14.80 9.79
N ARG A 88 15.13 13.98 10.79
CA ARG A 88 15.53 14.12 12.20
C ARG A 88 16.95 13.62 12.50
N CYS A 89 17.26 12.38 12.08
CA CYS A 89 18.50 11.70 12.48
C CYS A 89 19.43 11.34 11.31
N LYS A 90 19.05 11.70 10.08
CA LYS A 90 19.77 11.43 8.82
C LYS A 90 20.00 9.95 8.48
N SER A 91 19.45 9.02 9.26
CA SER A 91 19.48 7.59 8.98
C SER A 91 18.71 7.23 7.71
N GLU A 92 19.23 6.27 6.97
CA GLU A 92 18.59 5.64 5.79
C GLU A 92 17.78 4.39 6.18
N TRP A 93 17.85 3.99 7.47
CA TRP A 93 17.14 2.83 7.99
C TRP A 93 15.67 3.16 8.25
N ILE A 94 14.92 3.22 7.14
CA ILE A 94 13.52 3.61 7.07
C ILE A 94 12.70 2.43 6.57
N GLU A 95 11.60 2.13 7.24
CA GLU A 95 10.64 1.14 6.78
C GLU A 95 9.87 1.66 5.56
N PRO A 96 9.59 0.81 4.56
CA PRO A 96 8.75 1.18 3.44
C PRO A 96 7.30 1.45 3.88
N PRO A 97 6.52 2.19 3.07
CA PRO A 97 5.09 2.31 3.27
C PRO A 97 4.42 0.94 3.12
N ARG A 98 3.33 0.73 3.86
CA ARG A 98 2.52 -0.50 3.77
C ARG A 98 1.07 -0.16 3.48
N PHE A 99 0.35 -1.08 2.86
CA PHE A 99 -1.00 -0.87 2.34
C PHE A 99 -1.95 -1.97 2.81
N ILE A 100 -3.18 -1.58 3.12
CA ILE A 100 -4.26 -2.47 3.55
C ILE A 100 -5.62 -1.82 3.30
N ILE A 101 -6.65 -2.59 2.99
CA ILE A 101 -8.02 -2.09 2.91
C ILE A 101 -8.70 -2.32 4.25
N LYS A 102 -9.24 -1.26 4.86
CA LYS A 102 -9.95 -1.34 6.14
C LYS A 102 -11.27 -0.59 6.07
N ASN A 103 -12.18 -0.94 6.99
CA ASN A 103 -13.36 -0.14 7.27
C ASN A 103 -12.91 1.19 7.90
N ILE A 104 -13.58 2.28 7.52
CA ILE A 104 -13.33 3.64 8.04
C ILE A 104 -14.60 4.23 8.65
#